data_AF-A0AAW9N199-F1
#
_entry.id   AF-A0AAW9N199-F1
#
_cell.length_a   1.000
_cell.length_b   1.000
_cell.length_c   1.000
_cell.angle_alpha   90.00
_cell.angle_beta   90.00
_cell.angle_gamma   90.00
#
_symmetry.space_group_name_H-M   'P 1'
#
loop_
_entity.id
_entity.type
_entity.pdbx_description
1 polymer ?
#
loop_
_entity_poly.entity_id
_entity_poly.type
_entity_poly.pdbx_seq_one_letter_code
_entity_poly.pdbx_strand_id
1 'polypeptide(L)'
;MRAAACFLPLTDNKNLSKELGTRHRAGLGVSERSDAKVIIVSEETGAVSIASNGEISRYIDDKTLETILNKIFNKEESGLFGLWGGAKDEHTEEKS
;
A
#
# COMPACT_ATOMS: atom_id res chain seq x y z
N MET A 1 12.41 11.43 6.06
CA MET A 1 11.70 10.94 7.26
C MET A 1 11.17 12.16 8.01
N ARG A 2 9.88 12.22 8.38
CA ARG A 2 9.27 13.45 8.96
C ARG A 2 9.36 13.52 10.49
N ALA A 3 9.26 12.39 11.19
CA ALA A 3 9.36 12.29 12.65
C ALA A 3 9.60 10.83 13.09
N ALA A 4 9.92 10.62 14.37
CA ALA A 4 10.04 9.31 15.02
C ALA A 4 9.52 9.41 16.47
N ALA A 5 9.24 8.26 17.11
CA ALA A 5 8.70 8.17 18.47
C ALA A 5 7.37 8.95 18.67
N CYS A 6 6.54 9.01 17.64
CA CYS A 6 5.25 9.70 17.70
C CYS A 6 4.24 8.93 18.55
N PHE A 7 3.41 9.65 19.31
CA PHE A 7 2.21 9.11 19.90
C PHE A 7 1.11 8.98 18.83
N LEU A 8 0.63 7.77 18.61
CA LEU A 8 -0.45 7.47 17.67
C LEU A 8 -1.71 7.03 18.43
N PRO A 9 -2.91 7.30 17.90
CA PRO A 9 -4.14 6.82 18.48
C PRO A 9 -4.17 5.28 18.47
N LEU A 10 -4.65 4.68 19.57
CA LEU A 10 -4.93 3.26 19.61
C LEU A 10 -6.36 3.01 19.12
N THR A 11 -6.57 1.88 18.45
CA THR A 11 -7.91 1.37 18.16
C THR A 11 -8.67 1.03 19.46
N ASP A 12 -9.97 1.34 19.49
CA ASP A 12 -10.90 0.94 20.55
C ASP A 12 -11.60 -0.41 20.23
N ASN A 13 -11.23 -1.05 19.11
CA ASN A 13 -11.83 -2.30 18.67
C ASN A 13 -11.52 -3.45 19.64
N LYS A 14 -12.51 -3.82 20.45
CA LYS A 14 -12.42 -4.91 21.44
C LYS A 14 -12.37 -6.31 20.82
N ASN A 15 -12.71 -6.45 19.54
CA ASN A 15 -12.66 -7.73 18.82
C ASN A 15 -11.26 -8.05 18.29
N LEU A 16 -10.29 -7.15 18.47
CA LEU A 16 -8.90 -7.38 18.10
C LEU A 16 -8.29 -8.49 18.95
N SER A 17 -7.50 -9.38 18.34
CA SER A 17 -6.83 -10.47 19.08
C SER A 17 -5.99 -9.93 20.24
N LYS A 18 -6.07 -10.59 21.39
CA LYS A 18 -5.30 -10.24 22.60
C LYS A 18 -3.79 -10.39 22.43
N GLU A 19 -3.36 -11.19 21.46
CA GLU A 19 -1.95 -11.36 21.09
C GLU A 19 -1.35 -10.10 20.44
N LEU A 20 -2.20 -9.20 19.94
CA LEU A 20 -1.72 -7.99 19.28
C LEU A 20 -1.32 -6.96 20.33
N GLY A 21 -0.03 -6.63 20.35
CA GLY A 21 0.53 -5.59 21.24
C GLY A 21 0.14 -4.15 20.88
N THR A 22 0.73 -3.19 21.61
CA THR A 22 0.46 -1.75 21.45
C THR A 22 0.80 -1.20 20.07
N ARG A 23 1.89 -1.67 19.43
CA ARG A 23 2.23 -1.29 18.04
C ARG A 23 1.13 -1.63 17.05
N HIS A 24 0.52 -2.81 17.19
CA HIS A 24 -0.60 -3.23 16.34
C HIS A 24 -1.83 -2.36 16.56
N ARG A 25 -2.18 -2.11 17.83
CA ARG A 25 -3.30 -1.21 18.18
C ARG A 25 -3.09 0.21 17.67
N ALA A 26 -1.87 0.73 17.74
CA ALA A 26 -1.51 2.05 17.23
C ALA A 26 -1.59 2.12 15.71
N GLY A 27 -1.06 1.10 15.02
CA GLY A 27 -1.12 1.04 13.56
C GLY A 27 -2.54 0.89 13.03
N LEU A 28 -3.40 0.13 13.73
CA LEU A 28 -4.82 0.06 13.41
C LEU A 28 -5.54 1.38 13.72
N GLY A 29 -5.30 1.97 14.90
CA GLY A 29 -5.97 3.21 15.30
C GLY A 29 -5.67 4.40 14.39
N VAL A 30 -4.44 4.50 13.86
CA VAL A 30 -4.13 5.56 12.87
C VAL A 30 -4.73 5.26 11.50
N SER A 31 -4.81 3.99 11.08
CA SER A 31 -5.42 3.61 9.80
C SER A 31 -6.95 3.69 9.78
N GLU A 32 -7.59 3.66 10.95
CA GLU A 32 -9.02 3.96 11.11
C GLU A 32 -9.35 5.45 10.88
N ARG A 33 -8.36 6.34 11.06
CA ARG A 33 -8.53 7.80 11.06
C ARG A 33 -7.83 8.50 9.90
N SER A 34 -7.25 7.73 8.98
CA SER A 34 -6.52 8.25 7.84
C SER A 34 -6.43 7.21 6.72
N ASP A 35 -5.97 7.62 5.55
CA ASP A 35 -5.62 6.76 4.43
C ASP A 35 -4.21 6.12 4.56
N ALA A 36 -3.57 6.25 5.73
CA ALA A 36 -2.23 5.76 5.97
C ALA A 36 -2.13 4.25 5.77
N LYS A 37 -1.08 3.83 5.05
CA LYS A 37 -0.63 2.44 4.97
C LYS A 37 0.43 2.22 6.05
N VAL A 38 0.13 1.39 7.04
CA VAL A 38 1.00 1.19 8.20
C VAL A 38 1.57 -0.21 8.18
N ILE A 39 2.90 -0.32 8.25
CA ILE A 39 3.62 -1.59 8.36
C ILE A 39 4.04 -1.75 9.81
N ILE A 40 3.82 -2.94 10.36
CA ILE A 40 4.02 -3.24 11.77
C ILE A 40 4.82 -4.53 11.87
N VAL A 41 5.93 -4.48 12.61
CA VAL A 41 6.71 -5.67 12.94
C VAL A 41 6.47 -6.03 14.40
N SER A 42 6.08 -7.26 14.66
CA SER A 42 5.97 -7.80 16.01
C SER A 42 7.36 -7.93 16.63
N GLU A 43 7.59 -7.35 17.80
CA GLU A 43 8.83 -7.57 18.56
C GLU A 43 8.92 -8.97 19.14
N GLU A 44 7.78 -9.57 19.44
CA GLU A 44 7.72 -10.90 20.04
C GLU A 44 8.01 -12.00 19.02
N THR A 45 7.53 -11.83 17.78
CA THR A 45 7.54 -12.90 16.77
C THR A 45 8.26 -12.55 15.49
N GLY A 46 8.64 -11.29 15.29
CA GLY A 46 9.16 -10.79 14.01
C GLY A 46 8.12 -10.74 12.88
N ALA A 47 6.89 -11.21 13.11
CA ALA A 47 5.86 -11.26 12.08
C ALA A 47 5.50 -9.86 11.58
N VAL A 48 5.40 -9.72 10.26
CA VAL A 48 4.97 -8.49 9.59
C VAL A 48 3.45 -8.47 9.49
N SER A 49 2.88 -7.31 9.78
CA SER A 49 1.46 -7.00 9.58
C SER A 49 1.32 -5.68 8.84
N ILE A 50 0.21 -5.52 8.12
CA ILE A 50 -0.16 -4.26 7.48
C ILE A 50 -1.52 -3.84 7.99
N ALA A 51 -1.65 -2.57 8.40
CA ALA A 51 -2.92 -1.95 8.73
C ALA A 51 -3.26 -0.85 7.72
N SER A 52 -4.49 -0.85 7.24
CA SER A 52 -5.01 0.11 6.26
C SER A 52 -6.53 0.15 6.36
N ASN A 53 -7.12 1.35 6.33
CA ASN A 53 -8.57 1.53 6.26
C ASN A 53 -9.32 0.79 7.38
N GLY A 54 -8.79 0.81 8.60
CA GLY A 54 -9.37 0.12 9.75
C GLY A 54 -9.33 -1.41 9.72
N GLU A 55 -8.58 -2.00 8.78
CA GLU A 55 -8.34 -3.44 8.71
C GLU A 55 -6.87 -3.76 8.97
N ILE A 56 -6.61 -4.95 9.50
CA ILE A 56 -5.26 -5.46 9.76
C ILE A 56 -5.07 -6.86 9.17
N SER A 57 -4.08 -6.99 8.29
CA SER A 57 -3.63 -8.27 7.75
C SER A 57 -2.34 -8.68 8.45
N ARG A 58 -2.33 -9.86 9.09
CA ARG A 58 -1.22 -10.39 9.88
C ARG A 58 -0.44 -11.45 9.10
N TYR A 59 0.80 -11.70 9.52
CA TYR A 59 1.68 -12.75 8.97
C TYR A 59 1.91 -12.60 7.46
N ILE A 60 2.17 -11.36 7.03
CA ILE A 60 2.48 -11.07 5.64
C ILE A 60 3.88 -11.62 5.31
N ASP A 61 3.98 -12.44 4.29
CA ASP A 61 5.26 -12.93 3.76
C ASP A 61 5.94 -11.88 2.86
N ASP A 62 7.24 -12.06 2.63
CA ASP A 62 8.07 -11.12 1.87
C ASP A 62 7.55 -10.84 0.46
N LYS A 63 7.06 -11.85 -0.26
CA LYS A 63 6.56 -11.68 -1.64
C LYS A 63 5.27 -10.88 -1.66
N THR A 64 4.39 -11.15 -0.69
CA THR A 64 3.14 -10.40 -0.52
C THR A 64 3.43 -8.96 -0.11
N LEU A 65 4.37 -8.74 0.81
CA LEU A 65 4.81 -7.40 1.23
C LEU A 65 5.37 -6.62 0.03
N GLU A 66 6.28 -7.22 -0.73
CA GLU A 66 6.86 -6.62 -1.94
C GLU A 66 5.76 -6.22 -2.94
N THR A 67 4.80 -7.10 -3.20
CA THR A 67 3.67 -6.82 -4.08
C THR A 67 2.85 -5.62 -3.60
N ILE A 68 2.58 -5.56 -2.29
CA ILE A 68 1.81 -4.47 -1.69
C ILE A 68 2.59 -3.15 -1.79
N LEU A 69 3.89 -3.15 -1.48
CA LEU A 69 4.74 -1.96 -1.56
C LEU A 69 4.85 -1.44 -3.00
N ASN A 70 5.06 -2.33 -3.96
CA ASN A 70 5.11 -1.97 -5.37
C ASN A 70 3.80 -1.29 -5.82
N LYS A 71 2.64 -1.78 -5.38
CA LYS A 71 1.35 -1.14 -5.68
C LYS A 71 1.19 0.23 -5.01
N ILE A 72 1.77 0.44 -3.84
CA ILE A 72 1.68 1.72 -3.11
C ILE A 72 2.58 2.79 -3.74
N PHE A 73 3.79 2.41 -4.18
CA PHE A 73 4.81 3.37 -4.61
C PHE A 73 4.95 3.50 -6.12
N ASN A 74 4.64 2.45 -6.89
CA ASN A 74 4.70 2.53 -8.34
C ASN A 74 3.33 2.91 -8.87
N LYS A 75 3.25 4.09 -9.46
CA LYS A 75 2.09 4.51 -10.24
C LYS A 75 1.98 3.56 -11.43
N GLU A 76 0.83 2.91 -11.63
CA GLU A 76 0.60 2.25 -12.91
C GLU A 76 0.78 3.31 -14.00
N GLU A 77 1.77 3.12 -14.88
CA GLU A 77 1.91 3.93 -16.07
C GLU A 77 0.62 3.76 -16.88
N SER A 78 -0.32 4.67 -16.66
CA SER A 78 -1.51 4.80 -17.50
C SER A 78 -0.97 5.33 -18.83
N GLY A 79 -0.60 4.39 -19.71
CA GLY A 79 0.06 4.67 -20.97
C GLY A 79 -0.75 5.65 -21.81
N LEU A 80 -0.30 6.90 -21.83
CA LEU A 80 -0.72 7.91 -22.81
C LEU A 80 -0.35 7.49 -24.25
N PHE A 81 0.42 6.41 -24.41
CA PHE A 81 0.80 5.80 -25.68
C PHE A 81 -0.38 5.23 -26.48
N GLY A 82 -1.56 5.03 -25.87
CA GLY A 82 -2.78 4.63 -26.58
C GLY A 82 -3.51 5.76 -27.33
N LEU A 83 -3.19 7.02 -27.05
CA LEU A 83 -3.92 8.20 -27.59
C LEU A 83 -3.18 8.93 -28.72
N TRP A 84 -1.91 8.60 -28.98
CA TRP A 84 -1.05 9.26 -29.98
C TRP A 84 -0.45 8.27 -30.99
N GLY A 85 -1.22 7.26 -31.39
CA GLY A 85 -0.85 6.31 -32.47
C GLY A 85 -1.49 6.62 -33.82
N GLY A 86 -2.04 7.82 -34.01
CA GLY A 86 -2.74 8.25 -35.23
C GLY A 86 -1.89 9.18 -36.09
N ALA A 87 -0.90 8.63 -36.78
CA ALA A 87 -0.30 9.23 -37.98
C ALA A 87 0.26 8.10 -38.83
N LYS A 88 -0.55 7.63 -39.79
CA LYS A 88 -0.08 6.80 -40.90
C LYS A 88 0.19 7.74 -42.07
N ASP A 89 1.44 7.97 -42.33
CA ASP A 89 1.98 8.59 -43.53
C ASP A 89 1.99 7.51 -44.63
N GLU A 90 1.00 7.56 -45.52
CA GLU A 90 1.02 6.80 -46.79
C GLU A 90 1.43 7.75 -47.91
N HIS A 91 2.66 7.54 -48.39
CA HIS A 91 3.25 8.18 -49.54
C HIS A 91 2.71 7.55 -50.83
N THR A 92 2.29 8.43 -51.73
CA THR A 92 1.83 8.34 -53.12
C THR A 92 2.38 7.17 -53.96
N GLU A 93 1.48 6.44 -54.63
CA GLU A 93 1.75 5.85 -55.95
C GLU A 93 0.72 6.41 -56.95
N GLU A 94 1.22 7.22 -57.89
CA GLU A 94 0.49 7.72 -59.04
C GLU A 94 0.24 6.60 -60.06
N LYS A 95 -0.98 6.60 -60.60
CA LYS A 95 -1.36 5.87 -61.80
C LYS A 95 -0.35 6.08 -62.95
N SER A 96 0.03 5.00 -63.61
CA SER A 96 0.01 4.94 -65.08
C SER A 96 -0.04 3.51 -65.61
#